data_AF-A0A1Q6JVD5-F1
#
_entry.id   AF-A0A1Q6JVD5-F1
#
_cell.length_a   1.000
_cell.length_b   1.000
_cell.length_c   1.000
_cell.angle_alpha   90.00
_cell.angle_beta   90.00
_cell.angle_gamma   90.00
#
_symmetry.space_group_name_H-M   'P 1'
#
loop_
_entity.id
_entity.type
_entity.pdbx_description
1 polymer ?
#
loop_
_entity_poly.entity_id
_entity_poly.type
_entity_poly.pdbx_seq_one_letter_code
_entity_poly.pdbx_strand_id
1 'polypeptide(L)'
;MENVTKALLMAAGFLVAVIILSLLVMGYSQISRYYQEQSNTIDAEQMAEMTKKFTNYDGREIRGNEMLSVINMVVDYNNWVKENSNQGYKELVLNISFKNVQSYSNTTKYDEFHIIDGIDYLIPKNLQNNCITNKPNDKLKIFSTRVSELVNSLSQNSLITNNSVKVEGTLQTLSANVHNINDWLKKTDNTNNDNSKMASLLDSILKTNLNSDNPDDVKRNLNNAKNNIQDIRNIAAKYYEIMQFKRAYFKCEGDNGNTGVELDNNGKVKTMNFIIKTNDSGAIKFN
;
A
#
# COMPACT_ATOMS: atom_id res chain seq x y z
N MET A 1 -2.26 11.67 31.56
CA MET A 1 -2.82 12.60 30.54
C MET A 1 -2.08 12.57 29.20
N GLU A 2 -1.27 11.54 28.90
CA GLU A 2 -0.45 11.50 27.66
C GLU A 2 -1.15 10.80 26.47
N ASN A 3 -2.15 9.94 26.75
CA ASN A 3 -2.91 9.21 25.71
C ASN A 3 -4.11 9.98 25.14
N VAL A 4 -4.62 10.99 25.85
CA VAL A 4 -5.71 11.83 25.35
C VAL A 4 -5.20 12.78 24.26
N THR A 5 -3.98 13.31 24.40
CA THR A 5 -3.36 14.23 23.43
C THR A 5 -2.90 13.51 22.15
N LYS A 6 -2.50 12.23 22.21
CA LYS A 6 -2.15 11.44 21.02
C LYS A 6 -3.37 10.96 20.23
N ALA A 7 -4.46 10.61 20.91
CA ALA A 7 -5.76 10.38 20.27
C ALA A 7 -6.32 11.67 19.65
N LEU A 8 -6.15 12.82 20.32
CA LEU A 8 -6.57 14.14 19.82
C LEU A 8 -5.79 14.59 18.56
N LEU A 9 -4.49 14.27 18.46
CA LEU A 9 -3.66 14.64 17.30
C LEU A 9 -3.87 13.75 16.06
N MET A 10 -4.21 12.46 16.25
CA MET A 10 -4.60 11.57 15.13
C MET A 10 -6.06 11.79 14.70
N ALA A 11 -6.96 12.14 15.64
CA ALA A 11 -8.30 12.61 15.32
C ALA A 11 -8.28 13.95 14.56
N ALA A 12 -7.33 14.85 14.84
CA ALA A 12 -7.26 16.19 14.23
C ALA A 12 -7.17 16.19 12.68
N GLY A 13 -6.58 15.18 12.05
CA GLY A 13 -6.52 15.09 10.57
C GLY A 13 -7.86 14.76 9.92
N PHE A 14 -8.65 13.89 10.57
CA PHE A 14 -10.02 13.57 10.19
C PHE A 14 -11.01 14.68 10.62
N LEU A 15 -10.73 15.34 11.75
CA LEU A 15 -11.46 16.47 12.33
C LEU A 15 -11.41 17.72 11.45
N VAL A 16 -10.30 18.02 10.77
CA VAL A 16 -10.18 19.21 9.89
C VAL A 16 -11.02 19.09 8.62
N ALA A 17 -11.18 17.88 8.07
CA ALA A 17 -12.11 17.63 6.95
C ALA A 17 -13.59 17.78 7.37
N VAL A 18 -13.91 17.47 8.63
CA VAL A 18 -15.23 17.68 9.24
C VAL A 18 -15.44 19.16 9.65
N ILE A 19 -14.39 19.90 10.07
CA ILE A 19 -14.42 21.34 10.40
C ILE A 19 -14.73 22.22 9.17
N ILE A 20 -14.24 21.83 7.98
CA ILE A 20 -14.57 22.49 6.70
C ILE A 20 -16.07 22.32 6.35
N LEU A 21 -16.69 21.22 6.78
CA LEU A 21 -18.11 20.94 6.59
C LEU A 21 -19.02 21.49 7.71
N SER A 22 -18.51 21.69 8.93
CA SER A 22 -19.30 22.13 10.10
C SER A 22 -19.38 23.64 10.31
N LEU A 23 -18.51 24.45 9.67
CA LEU A 23 -18.65 25.92 9.62
C LEU A 23 -19.90 26.39 8.83
N LEU A 24 -20.61 25.47 8.16
CA LEU A 24 -21.82 25.73 7.38
C LEU A 24 -23.13 25.67 8.20
N VAL A 25 -23.12 25.21 9.46
CA VAL A 25 -24.37 24.83 10.17
C VAL A 25 -24.51 25.48 11.56
N MET A 26 -23.94 26.68 11.76
CA MET A 26 -24.14 27.48 12.99
C MET A 26 -25.64 27.80 13.20
N GLY A 27 -26.24 27.27 14.27
CA GLY A 27 -27.59 27.67 14.71
C GLY A 27 -28.25 26.75 15.74
N TYR A 28 -27.61 26.55 16.89
CA TYR A 28 -28.14 25.78 18.03
C TYR A 28 -29.29 26.50 18.75
N SER A 29 -30.37 25.78 19.14
CA SER A 29 -30.66 25.44 20.56
C SER A 29 -32.09 24.89 20.80
N GLN A 30 -32.17 23.93 21.74
CA GLN A 30 -33.31 23.23 22.39
C GLN A 30 -33.59 21.78 21.91
N ILE A 31 -33.76 20.71 22.71
CA ILE A 31 -33.71 20.38 24.14
C ILE A 31 -33.60 18.82 24.26
N SER A 32 -32.68 18.35 25.10
CA SER A 32 -32.37 16.98 25.64
C SER A 32 -33.12 15.69 25.19
N ARG A 33 -34.44 15.66 24.96
CA ARG A 33 -35.15 14.44 24.47
C ARG A 33 -35.07 14.28 22.95
N TYR A 34 -35.00 15.41 22.25
CA TYR A 34 -34.64 15.47 20.85
C TYR A 34 -33.21 14.96 20.62
N TYR A 35 -32.32 14.98 21.61
CA TYR A 35 -30.94 14.48 21.47
C TYR A 35 -30.82 12.96 21.53
N GLN A 36 -31.81 12.23 22.06
CA GLN A 36 -31.78 10.76 22.05
C GLN A 36 -32.38 10.21 20.75
N GLU A 37 -33.48 10.80 20.28
CA GLU A 37 -33.99 10.56 18.93
C GLU A 37 -33.04 11.12 17.87
N GLN A 38 -32.44 12.31 18.07
CA GLN A 38 -31.37 12.82 17.23
C GLN A 38 -30.07 12.06 17.38
N SER A 39 -29.68 11.56 18.56
CA SER A 39 -28.46 10.71 18.64
C SER A 39 -28.70 9.46 17.82
N ASN A 40 -29.87 8.82 17.97
CA ASN A 40 -30.24 7.70 17.12
C ASN A 40 -30.31 8.09 15.64
N THR A 41 -30.77 9.30 15.28
CA THR A 41 -30.78 9.76 13.88
C THR A 41 -29.41 10.20 13.39
N ILE A 42 -28.54 10.77 14.21
CA ILE A 42 -27.17 11.19 13.92
C ILE A 42 -26.30 9.94 13.77
N ASP A 43 -26.47 8.95 14.64
CA ASP A 43 -25.83 7.64 14.53
C ASP A 43 -26.34 6.91 13.28
N ALA A 44 -27.63 7.00 12.97
CA ALA A 44 -28.20 6.47 11.73
C ALA A 44 -27.75 7.23 10.48
N GLU A 45 -27.59 8.55 10.55
CA GLU A 45 -27.11 9.42 9.47
C GLU A 45 -25.62 9.20 9.22
N GLN A 46 -24.81 9.13 10.27
CA GLN A 46 -23.39 8.78 10.20
C GLN A 46 -23.21 7.36 9.65
N MET A 47 -24.05 6.41 10.09
CA MET A 47 -24.08 5.06 9.55
C MET A 47 -24.49 5.04 8.08
N ALA A 48 -25.50 5.82 7.68
CA ALA A 48 -25.94 5.93 6.30
C ALA A 48 -24.88 6.62 5.42
N GLU A 49 -24.21 7.66 5.91
CA GLU A 49 -23.13 8.35 5.22
C GLU A 49 -21.91 7.45 5.07
N MET A 50 -21.54 6.71 6.11
CA MET A 50 -20.47 5.72 6.07
C MET A 50 -20.80 4.59 5.10
N THR A 51 -22.02 4.07 5.15
CA THR A 51 -22.51 3.05 4.22
C THR A 51 -22.42 3.58 2.79
N LYS A 52 -22.87 4.82 2.55
CA LYS A 52 -22.79 5.48 1.25
C LYS A 52 -21.35 5.63 0.75
N LYS A 53 -20.38 5.94 1.63
CA LYS A 53 -18.96 6.03 1.26
C LYS A 53 -18.44 4.73 0.67
N PHE A 54 -18.85 3.59 1.21
CA PHE A 54 -18.44 2.26 0.73
C PHE A 54 -19.32 1.76 -0.44
N THR A 55 -20.65 1.89 -0.37
CA THR A 55 -21.56 1.42 -1.43
C THR A 55 -21.41 2.21 -2.73
N ASN A 56 -20.89 3.45 -2.67
CA ASN A 56 -20.51 4.20 -3.87
C ASN A 56 -19.47 3.49 -4.73
N TYR A 57 -18.69 2.56 -4.18
CA TYR A 57 -17.73 1.77 -4.96
C TYR A 57 -18.39 0.61 -5.70
N ASP A 58 -19.59 0.19 -5.32
CA ASP A 58 -20.22 -1.00 -5.89
C ASP A 58 -20.37 -0.91 -7.42
N GLY A 59 -19.94 -1.97 -8.11
CA GLY A 59 -19.89 -2.04 -9.57
C GLY A 59 -18.83 -1.14 -10.24
N ARG A 60 -18.14 -0.26 -9.51
CA ARG A 60 -17.16 0.67 -10.08
C ARG A 60 -15.82 0.00 -10.36
N GLU A 61 -15.22 0.35 -11.49
CA GLU A 61 -13.80 0.13 -11.76
C GLU A 61 -13.01 1.33 -11.20
N ILE A 62 -12.02 1.04 -10.37
CA ILE A 62 -11.13 2.02 -9.73
C ILE A 62 -9.67 1.69 -10.04
N ARG A 63 -8.81 2.71 -10.05
CA ARG A 63 -7.35 2.51 -10.18
C ARG A 63 -6.74 2.12 -8.84
N GLY A 64 -5.55 1.52 -8.89
CA GLY A 64 -4.79 1.14 -7.71
C GLY A 64 -4.56 2.27 -6.70
N ASN A 65 -4.34 3.50 -7.16
CA ASN A 65 -4.25 4.67 -6.25
C ASN A 65 -5.52 4.88 -5.43
N GLU A 66 -6.70 4.72 -6.04
CA GLU A 66 -7.99 4.81 -5.33
C GLU A 66 -8.21 3.59 -4.44
N MET A 67 -7.79 2.40 -4.88
CA MET A 67 -7.81 1.19 -4.05
C MET A 67 -6.95 1.34 -2.78
N LEU A 68 -5.80 2.02 -2.86
CA LEU A 68 -5.01 2.34 -1.66
C LEU A 68 -5.78 3.24 -0.69
N SER A 69 -6.60 4.16 -1.19
CA SER A 69 -7.50 4.96 -0.35
C SER A 69 -8.59 4.10 0.29
N VAL A 70 -9.15 3.13 -0.43
CA VAL A 70 -10.09 2.14 0.13
C VAL A 70 -9.42 1.32 1.23
N ILE A 71 -8.21 0.81 1.01
CA ILE A 71 -7.44 0.07 2.03
C ILE A 71 -7.26 0.92 3.29
N ASN A 72 -6.83 2.18 3.16
CA ASN A 72 -6.65 3.07 4.30
C ASN A 72 -7.98 3.30 5.04
N MET A 73 -9.06 3.59 4.31
CA MET A 73 -10.40 3.80 4.88
C MET A 73 -10.88 2.59 5.68
N VAL A 74 -10.67 1.37 5.18
CA VAL A 74 -11.04 0.14 5.88
C VAL A 74 -10.18 -0.09 7.12
N VAL A 75 -8.86 0.12 7.02
CA VAL A 75 -7.96 -0.04 8.16
C VAL A 75 -8.27 0.97 9.27
N ASP A 76 -8.49 2.24 8.93
CA ASP A 76 -8.85 3.30 9.87
C ASP A 76 -10.19 3.00 10.56
N TYR A 77 -11.20 2.57 9.80
CA TYR A 77 -12.48 2.13 10.35
C TYR A 77 -12.30 0.96 11.32
N ASN A 78 -11.57 -0.09 10.94
CA ASN A 78 -11.37 -1.25 11.80
C ASN A 78 -10.58 -0.92 13.07
N ASN A 79 -9.61 0.00 13.00
CA ASN A 79 -8.90 0.50 14.17
C ASN A 79 -9.86 1.24 15.11
N TRP A 80 -10.70 2.13 14.57
CA TRP A 80 -11.72 2.82 15.34
C TRP A 80 -12.71 1.84 16.00
N VAL A 81 -13.16 0.79 15.29
CA VAL A 81 -14.02 -0.25 15.86
C VAL A 81 -13.35 -0.97 17.03
N LYS A 82 -12.05 -1.29 16.93
CA LYS A 82 -11.28 -1.92 18.02
C LYS A 82 -11.17 -1.00 19.24
N GLU A 83 -10.96 0.29 19.03
CA GLU A 83 -10.90 1.29 20.09
C GLU A 83 -12.28 1.60 20.71
N ASN A 84 -13.36 1.32 19.99
CA ASN A 84 -14.74 1.62 20.36
C ASN A 84 -15.62 0.35 20.40
N SER A 85 -15.07 -0.77 20.86
CA SER A 85 -15.71 -2.10 20.85
C SER A 85 -17.12 -2.15 21.46
N ASN A 86 -17.42 -1.22 22.37
CA ASN A 86 -18.68 -1.15 23.10
C ASN A 86 -19.85 -0.58 22.27
N GLN A 87 -19.58 -0.04 21.09
CA GLN A 87 -20.59 0.61 20.23
C GLN A 87 -21.31 -0.35 19.27
N GLY A 88 -21.01 -1.65 19.32
CA GLY A 88 -21.71 -2.67 18.52
C GLY A 88 -21.41 -2.63 17.01
N TYR A 89 -20.40 -1.87 16.59
CA TYR A 89 -19.87 -1.92 15.23
C TYR A 89 -18.97 -3.14 15.04
N LYS A 90 -18.96 -3.68 13.82
CA LYS A 90 -18.12 -4.81 13.44
C LYS A 90 -17.06 -4.34 12.47
N GLU A 91 -15.89 -4.96 12.56
CA GLU A 91 -14.82 -4.76 11.58
C GLU A 91 -15.32 -5.13 10.18
N LEU A 92 -14.99 -4.27 9.22
CA LEU A 92 -15.27 -4.49 7.82
C LEU A 92 -14.24 -5.46 7.25
N VAL A 93 -14.68 -6.42 6.45
CA VAL A 93 -13.80 -7.32 5.71
C VAL A 93 -13.58 -6.79 4.29
N LEU A 94 -12.34 -6.47 3.95
CA LEU A 94 -11.93 -6.14 2.58
C LEU A 94 -11.30 -7.37 1.94
N ASN A 95 -11.72 -7.70 0.72
CA ASN A 95 -11.19 -8.78 -0.09
C ASN A 95 -10.76 -8.23 -1.44
N ILE A 96 -9.51 -8.49 -1.83
CA ILE A 96 -8.95 -8.15 -3.15
C ILE A 96 -8.57 -9.47 -3.82
N SER A 97 -9.43 -9.91 -4.72
CA SER A 97 -9.33 -11.18 -5.43
C SER A 97 -8.53 -11.05 -6.72
N PHE A 98 -7.62 -12.00 -6.91
CA PHE A 98 -6.83 -12.18 -8.14
C PHE A 98 -7.42 -13.29 -9.03
N LYS A 99 -8.73 -13.53 -8.89
CA LYS A 99 -9.49 -14.44 -9.74
C LYS A 99 -9.34 -14.03 -11.21
N ASN A 100 -9.16 -15.02 -12.09
CA ASN A 100 -8.93 -14.86 -13.54
C ASN A 100 -7.54 -14.33 -13.95
N VAL A 101 -6.60 -14.14 -13.02
CA VAL A 101 -5.19 -13.96 -13.36
C VAL A 101 -4.66 -15.30 -13.84
N GLN A 102 -4.24 -15.37 -15.11
CA GLN A 102 -3.53 -16.52 -15.63
C GLN A 102 -2.08 -16.44 -15.16
N SER A 103 -1.55 -17.56 -14.65
CA SER A 103 -0.18 -17.62 -14.13
C SER A 103 0.82 -17.42 -15.27
N TYR A 104 1.31 -16.19 -15.46
CA TYR A 104 2.46 -15.92 -16.33
C TYR A 104 3.75 -16.24 -15.58
N SER A 105 3.99 -17.53 -15.28
CA SER A 105 5.24 -17.95 -14.65
C SER A 105 6.42 -18.08 -15.63
N ASN A 106 6.28 -17.74 -16.92
CA ASN A 106 7.22 -18.19 -17.96
C ASN A 106 7.74 -17.08 -18.89
N THR A 107 8.13 -15.92 -18.36
CA THR A 107 9.13 -15.11 -19.06
C THR A 107 10.28 -14.76 -18.13
N THR A 108 11.49 -14.95 -18.61
CA THR A 108 12.76 -15.04 -17.89
C THR A 108 13.24 -13.78 -17.17
N LYS A 109 12.36 -12.79 -16.91
CA LYS A 109 12.70 -11.53 -16.22
C LYS A 109 11.60 -10.93 -15.32
N TYR A 110 10.32 -11.30 -15.47
CA TYR A 110 9.19 -10.69 -14.74
C TYR A 110 8.06 -11.69 -14.41
N ASP A 111 7.40 -11.49 -13.26
CA ASP A 111 5.95 -11.69 -13.15
C ASP A 111 5.32 -10.29 -13.03
N GLU A 112 4.02 -10.14 -13.29
CA GLU A 112 3.37 -8.84 -13.55
C GLU A 112 3.46 -7.82 -12.38
N PHE A 113 3.78 -8.29 -11.17
CA PHE A 113 3.88 -7.49 -9.95
C PHE A 113 5.25 -7.51 -9.27
N HIS A 114 6.06 -8.56 -9.45
CA HIS A 114 7.30 -8.77 -8.69
C HIS A 114 8.53 -8.74 -9.59
N ILE A 115 9.65 -8.33 -8.99
CA ILE A 115 10.98 -8.60 -9.56
C ILE A 115 11.34 -10.02 -9.15
N ILE A 116 11.60 -10.89 -10.13
CA ILE A 116 11.86 -12.32 -9.94
C ILE A 116 12.87 -12.53 -8.82
N ASP A 117 12.37 -12.87 -7.63
CA ASP A 117 13.01 -13.50 -6.47
C ASP A 117 12.06 -13.44 -5.25
N GLY A 118 10.85 -14.01 -5.33
CA GLY A 118 10.06 -14.45 -4.16
C GLY A 118 9.83 -13.44 -3.02
N ILE A 119 9.68 -12.15 -3.33
CA ILE A 119 9.34 -11.14 -2.32
C ILE A 119 7.81 -11.01 -2.27
N ASP A 120 7.19 -11.56 -1.24
CA ASP A 120 5.75 -11.42 -0.95
C ASP A 120 5.55 -10.24 0.02
N TYR A 121 5.41 -9.01 -0.49
CA TYR A 121 5.27 -7.83 0.38
C TYR A 121 3.84 -7.30 0.49
N LEU A 122 3.19 -7.03 -0.64
CA LEU A 122 1.80 -6.58 -0.71
C LEU A 122 0.90 -7.67 -1.31
N ILE A 123 1.42 -8.43 -2.26
CA ILE A 123 0.77 -9.32 -3.19
C ILE A 123 1.51 -10.66 -3.12
N PRO A 124 0.80 -11.78 -2.92
CA PRO A 124 1.42 -13.11 -2.89
C PRO A 124 1.99 -13.48 -4.27
N LYS A 125 3.12 -14.19 -4.30
CA LYS A 125 3.78 -14.67 -5.52
C LYS A 125 2.88 -15.54 -6.38
N ASN A 126 2.07 -16.41 -5.77
CA ASN A 126 1.03 -17.09 -6.50
C ASN A 126 -0.20 -16.17 -6.52
N LEU A 127 -0.58 -15.70 -7.70
CA LEU A 127 -1.75 -14.82 -7.86
C LEU A 127 -3.02 -15.61 -8.15
N GLN A 128 -2.90 -16.78 -8.74
CA GLN A 128 -4.04 -17.52 -9.25
C GLN A 128 -4.94 -17.97 -8.09
N ASN A 129 -6.18 -17.48 -8.08
CA ASN A 129 -7.19 -17.76 -7.06
C ASN A 129 -6.81 -17.35 -5.63
N ASN A 130 -5.85 -16.42 -5.49
CA ASN A 130 -5.51 -15.85 -4.19
C ASN A 130 -6.27 -14.55 -3.92
N CYS A 131 -6.40 -14.23 -2.64
CA CYS A 131 -7.10 -13.06 -2.15
C CYS A 131 -6.25 -12.37 -1.08
N ILE A 132 -6.09 -11.05 -1.20
CA ILE A 132 -5.58 -10.23 -0.10
C ILE A 132 -6.80 -9.84 0.73
N THR A 133 -6.74 -10.10 2.04
CA THR A 133 -7.78 -9.69 2.97
C THR A 133 -7.19 -9.00 4.20
N ASN A 134 -8.02 -8.31 4.96
CA ASN A 134 -7.65 -7.63 6.20
C ASN A 134 -8.08 -8.44 7.45
N LYS A 135 -8.23 -9.77 7.32
CA LYS A 135 -8.56 -10.65 8.45
C LYS A 135 -7.50 -10.57 9.55
N PRO A 136 -7.80 -10.99 10.79
CA PRO A 136 -6.94 -10.76 11.97
C PRO A 136 -5.48 -11.26 11.85
N ASN A 137 -5.21 -12.24 10.99
CA ASN A 137 -3.86 -12.75 10.74
C ASN A 137 -3.17 -12.08 9.54
N ASP A 138 -3.92 -11.36 8.72
CA ASP A 138 -3.43 -10.68 7.53
C ASP A 138 -3.04 -9.24 7.88
N LYS A 139 -1.74 -8.97 7.77
CA LYS A 139 -1.06 -7.72 8.14
C LYS A 139 -1.35 -6.59 7.12
N LEU A 140 -2.61 -6.39 6.73
CA LEU A 140 -2.97 -5.28 5.85
C LEU A 140 -2.80 -3.97 6.61
N LYS A 141 -1.64 -3.34 6.43
CA LYS A 141 -1.31 -2.04 7.01
C LYS A 141 -1.75 -0.90 6.10
N ILE A 142 -2.02 0.25 6.71
CA ILE A 142 -2.16 1.53 6.00
C ILE A 142 -1.00 1.68 5.03
N PHE A 143 -1.32 2.09 3.80
CA PHE A 143 -0.36 2.20 2.73
C PHE A 143 0.79 3.17 3.05
N SER A 144 0.47 4.34 3.63
CA SER A 144 1.47 5.32 4.04
C SER A 144 2.44 4.78 5.09
N THR A 145 1.96 3.94 6.01
CA THR A 145 2.80 3.26 7.01
C THR A 145 3.79 2.31 6.33
N ARG A 146 3.35 1.55 5.31
CA ARG A 146 4.24 0.65 4.54
C ARG A 146 5.34 1.41 3.82
N VAL A 147 5.00 2.51 3.13
CA VAL A 147 6.00 3.36 2.48
C VAL A 147 6.98 3.93 3.51
N SER A 148 6.47 4.41 4.65
CA SER A 148 7.31 4.91 5.75
C SER A 148 8.24 3.84 6.32
N GLU A 149 7.77 2.59 6.47
CA GLU A 149 8.58 1.45 6.90
C GLU A 149 9.72 1.15 5.91
N LEU A 150 9.46 1.25 4.60
CA LEU A 150 10.47 1.08 3.56
C LEU A 150 11.49 2.23 3.58
N VAL A 151 11.03 3.48 3.72
CA VAL A 151 11.92 4.66 3.84
C VAL A 151 12.80 4.53 5.09
N ASN A 152 12.22 4.11 6.22
CA ASN A 152 12.95 3.90 7.47
C ASN A 152 13.97 2.77 7.31
N SER A 153 13.57 1.64 6.71
CA SER A 153 14.47 0.50 6.47
C SER A 153 15.63 0.89 5.54
N LEU A 154 15.35 1.66 4.48
CA LEU A 154 16.37 2.21 3.59
C LEU A 154 17.32 3.11 4.37
N SER A 155 16.79 3.98 5.23
CA SER A 155 17.55 4.95 6.03
C SER A 155 18.55 4.33 6.99
N GLN A 156 18.35 3.06 7.38
CA GLN A 156 19.26 2.30 8.25
C GLN A 156 20.35 1.56 7.47
N ASN A 157 20.31 1.58 6.13
CA ASN A 157 21.33 0.94 5.31
C ASN A 157 22.66 1.72 5.40
N SER A 158 23.74 1.00 5.72
CA SER A 158 25.06 1.58 5.96
C SER A 158 25.73 2.22 4.74
N LEU A 159 25.24 1.98 3.52
CA LEU A 159 25.76 2.62 2.31
C LEU A 159 25.28 4.06 2.12
N ILE A 160 24.23 4.47 2.83
CA ILE A 160 23.65 5.80 2.66
C ILE A 160 24.42 6.80 3.52
N THR A 161 25.11 7.72 2.86
CA THR A 161 25.94 8.72 3.54
C THR A 161 25.21 10.05 3.76
N ASN A 162 24.08 10.28 3.08
CA ASN A 162 23.36 11.56 3.09
C ASN A 162 21.91 11.41 3.54
N ASN A 163 21.49 12.22 4.53
CA ASN A 163 20.12 12.19 5.05
C ASN A 163 19.05 12.66 4.04
N SER A 164 19.40 13.47 3.04
CA SER A 164 18.47 13.98 2.02
C SER A 164 17.95 12.87 1.09
N VAL A 165 18.59 11.71 1.10
CA VAL A 165 18.25 10.52 0.31
C VAL A 165 17.15 9.68 1.00
N LYS A 166 16.73 10.04 2.22
CA LYS A 166 15.80 9.27 3.06
C LYS A 166 14.32 9.63 2.81
N VAL A 167 13.91 9.66 1.54
CA VAL A 167 12.56 10.08 1.12
C VAL A 167 11.95 9.11 0.11
N GLU A 168 10.63 9.18 -0.08
CA GLU A 168 9.90 8.32 -1.03
C GLU A 168 10.41 8.47 -2.47
N GLY A 169 10.81 9.68 -2.89
CA GLY A 169 11.38 9.90 -4.23
C GLY A 169 12.63 9.05 -4.52
N THR A 170 13.41 8.72 -3.50
CA THR A 170 14.55 7.80 -3.61
C THR A 170 14.06 6.38 -3.87
N LEU A 171 13.03 5.92 -3.15
CA LEU A 171 12.44 4.60 -3.38
C LEU A 171 11.87 4.48 -4.80
N GLN A 172 11.23 5.55 -5.30
CA GLN A 172 10.75 5.62 -6.69
C GLN A 172 11.90 5.40 -7.67
N THR A 173 12.99 6.16 -7.52
CA THR A 173 14.16 6.08 -8.40
C THR A 173 14.87 4.71 -8.32
N LEU A 174 15.00 4.16 -7.11
CA LEU A 174 15.54 2.81 -6.89
C LEU A 174 14.66 1.75 -7.56
N SER A 175 13.34 1.82 -7.37
CA SER A 175 12.39 0.85 -7.94
C SER A 175 12.39 0.88 -9.47
N ALA A 176 12.57 2.06 -10.09
CA ALA A 176 12.71 2.18 -11.54
C ALA A 176 13.99 1.51 -12.07
N ASN A 177 15.03 1.40 -11.22
CA ASN A 177 16.33 0.85 -11.57
C ASN A 177 16.61 -0.53 -10.95
N VAL A 178 15.64 -1.12 -10.26
CA VAL A 178 15.82 -2.34 -9.48
C VAL A 178 16.26 -3.54 -10.33
N HIS A 179 15.90 -3.57 -11.62
CA HIS A 179 16.38 -4.59 -12.55
C HIS A 179 17.89 -4.53 -12.75
N ASN A 180 18.45 -3.33 -12.91
CA ASN A 180 19.89 -3.14 -13.06
C ASN A 180 20.65 -3.63 -11.81
N ILE A 181 20.09 -3.34 -10.63
CA ILE A 181 20.64 -3.79 -9.34
C ILE A 181 20.57 -5.33 -9.24
N ASN A 182 19.43 -5.91 -9.58
CA ASN A 182 19.21 -7.35 -9.55
C ASN A 182 20.13 -8.11 -10.54
N ASP A 183 20.24 -7.62 -11.77
CA ASP A 183 21.07 -8.24 -12.80
C ASP A 183 22.55 -8.23 -12.40
N TRP A 184 23.03 -7.12 -11.82
CA TRP A 184 24.38 -7.04 -11.27
C TRP A 184 24.59 -8.05 -10.12
N LEU A 185 23.62 -8.20 -9.22
CA LEU A 185 23.69 -9.15 -8.10
C LEU A 185 23.69 -10.62 -8.56
N LYS A 186 22.93 -10.96 -9.60
CA LYS A 186 22.78 -12.32 -10.12
C LYS A 186 23.92 -12.77 -11.02
N LYS A 187 24.66 -11.83 -11.62
CA LYS A 187 25.78 -12.16 -12.50
C LYS A 187 26.92 -12.80 -11.70
N THR A 188 27.39 -13.97 -12.15
CA THR A 188 28.51 -14.69 -11.52
C THR A 188 29.78 -13.85 -11.54
N ASP A 189 30.07 -13.23 -12.69
CA ASP A 189 31.25 -12.38 -12.88
C ASP A 189 30.86 -11.05 -13.54
N ASN A 190 30.96 -9.96 -12.77
CA ASN A 190 30.77 -8.60 -13.27
C ASN A 190 32.06 -8.06 -13.89
N THR A 191 31.97 -7.51 -15.09
CA THR A 191 33.08 -6.81 -15.76
C THR A 191 33.36 -5.49 -15.05
N ASN A 192 34.53 -4.88 -15.30
CA ASN A 192 34.85 -3.55 -14.78
C ASN A 192 33.78 -2.51 -15.20
N ASN A 193 33.27 -2.60 -16.43
CA ASN A 193 32.20 -1.74 -16.91
C ASN A 193 30.88 -1.96 -16.15
N ASP A 194 30.51 -3.20 -15.84
CA ASP A 194 29.30 -3.51 -15.05
C ASP A 194 29.42 -2.91 -13.64
N ASN A 195 30.60 -3.07 -13.01
CA ASN A 195 30.89 -2.53 -11.69
C ASN A 195 30.85 -0.99 -11.68
N SER A 196 31.50 -0.33 -12.64
CA SER A 196 31.47 1.13 -12.74
C SER A 196 30.05 1.67 -12.96
N LYS A 197 29.24 1.02 -13.81
CA LYS A 197 27.84 1.38 -14.01
C LYS A 197 27.02 1.23 -12.74
N MET A 198 27.21 0.13 -12.00
CA MET A 198 26.49 -0.13 -10.76
C MET A 198 26.87 0.87 -9.65
N ALA A 199 28.17 1.13 -9.47
CA ALA A 199 28.65 2.12 -8.51
C ALA A 199 28.15 3.53 -8.85
N SER A 200 28.17 3.92 -10.13
CA SER A 200 27.64 5.21 -10.60
C SER A 200 26.13 5.32 -10.38
N LEU A 201 25.38 4.25 -10.67
CA LEU A 201 23.93 4.19 -10.44
C LEU A 201 23.62 4.41 -8.95
N LEU A 202 24.23 3.61 -8.06
CA LEU A 202 24.01 3.73 -6.63
C LEU A 202 24.45 5.07 -6.09
N ASP A 203 25.58 5.61 -6.54
CA ASP A 203 26.02 6.93 -6.12
C ASP A 203 25.06 8.04 -6.59
N SER A 204 24.55 7.97 -7.82
CA SER A 204 23.61 8.98 -8.33
C SER A 204 22.34 9.07 -7.48
N ILE A 205 21.84 7.92 -6.98
CA ILE A 205 20.61 7.79 -6.21
C ILE A 205 20.84 7.97 -4.71
N LEU A 206 21.87 7.33 -4.17
CA LEU A 206 22.10 7.16 -2.73
C LEU A 206 23.28 7.96 -2.16
N LYS A 207 24.08 8.60 -3.03
CA LYS A 207 25.31 9.33 -2.66
C LYS A 207 26.27 8.44 -1.88
N THR A 208 26.79 7.41 -2.55
CA THR A 208 27.60 6.34 -1.94
C THR A 208 29.07 6.53 -2.27
N ASN A 209 29.97 6.06 -1.42
CA ASN A 209 31.41 6.13 -1.69
C ASN A 209 31.93 4.88 -2.43
N LEU A 210 31.17 4.36 -3.39
CA LEU A 210 31.51 3.12 -4.12
C LEU A 210 32.40 3.39 -5.35
N ASN A 211 32.37 4.61 -5.89
CA ASN A 211 33.17 5.00 -7.05
C ASN A 211 34.66 5.22 -6.68
N SER A 212 35.55 4.92 -7.63
CA SER A 212 37.00 5.15 -7.56
C SER A 212 37.56 5.23 -8.98
N ASP A 213 38.67 5.95 -9.15
CA ASP A 213 39.41 6.01 -10.43
C ASP A 213 40.03 4.66 -10.80
N ASN A 214 40.30 3.81 -9.81
CA ASN A 214 40.84 2.47 -10.01
C ASN A 214 39.70 1.43 -10.10
N PRO A 215 39.55 0.72 -11.25
CA PRO A 215 38.52 -0.31 -11.41
C PRO A 215 38.56 -1.44 -10.38
N ASP A 216 39.75 -1.83 -9.92
CA ASP A 216 39.89 -2.89 -8.92
C ASP A 216 39.37 -2.45 -7.54
N ASP A 217 39.53 -1.17 -7.21
CA ASP A 217 38.98 -0.60 -5.98
C ASP A 217 37.45 -0.53 -6.05
N VAL A 218 36.86 -0.16 -7.20
CA VAL A 218 35.40 -0.17 -7.40
C VAL A 218 34.85 -1.59 -7.19
N LYS A 219 35.49 -2.60 -7.81
CA LYS A 219 35.11 -4.00 -7.64
C LYS A 219 35.19 -4.44 -6.18
N ARG A 220 36.28 -4.09 -5.47
CA ARG A 220 36.46 -4.40 -4.04
C ARG A 220 35.37 -3.74 -3.19
N ASN A 221 35.10 -2.45 -3.42
CA ASN A 221 34.08 -1.69 -2.69
C ASN A 221 32.69 -2.30 -2.86
N LEU A 222 32.30 -2.62 -4.10
CA LEU A 222 31.02 -3.27 -4.40
C LEU A 222 30.91 -4.67 -3.77
N ASN A 223 31.97 -5.46 -3.81
CA ASN A 223 31.99 -6.78 -3.18
C ASN A 223 31.81 -6.69 -1.66
N ASN A 224 32.49 -5.74 -1.01
CA ASN A 224 32.34 -5.48 0.42
C ASN A 224 30.92 -4.99 0.77
N ALA A 225 30.32 -4.22 -0.14
CA ALA A 225 28.98 -3.67 0.00
C ALA A 225 27.84 -4.63 -0.41
N LYS A 226 28.15 -5.83 -0.92
CA LYS A 226 27.19 -6.69 -1.63
C LYS A 226 25.92 -7.00 -0.82
N ASN A 227 26.06 -7.25 0.49
CA ASN A 227 24.90 -7.50 1.37
C ASN A 227 24.01 -6.25 1.52
N ASN A 228 24.60 -5.07 1.70
CA ASN A 228 23.84 -3.83 1.76
C ASN A 228 23.13 -3.54 0.42
N ILE A 229 23.76 -3.85 -0.71
CA ILE A 229 23.17 -3.72 -2.05
C ILE A 229 22.00 -4.69 -2.22
N GLN A 230 22.12 -5.91 -1.71
CA GLN A 230 21.05 -6.90 -1.68
C GLN A 230 19.84 -6.40 -0.84
N ASP A 231 20.09 -5.75 0.30
CA ASP A 231 19.02 -5.14 1.11
C ASP A 231 18.33 -3.99 0.37
N ILE A 232 19.11 -3.10 -0.28
CA ILE A 232 18.58 -2.03 -1.11
C ILE A 232 17.72 -2.60 -2.24
N ARG A 233 18.19 -3.67 -2.91
CA ARG A 233 17.42 -4.37 -3.94
C ARG A 233 16.09 -4.87 -3.40
N ASN A 234 16.10 -5.52 -2.24
CA ASN A 234 14.88 -6.04 -1.61
C ASN A 234 13.89 -4.92 -1.28
N ILE A 235 14.36 -3.80 -0.73
CA ILE A 235 13.53 -2.62 -0.43
C ILE A 235 12.96 -2.02 -1.71
N ALA A 236 13.80 -1.84 -2.73
CA ALA A 236 13.40 -1.32 -4.04
C ALA A 236 12.36 -2.22 -4.71
N ALA A 237 12.50 -3.53 -4.58
CA ALA A 237 11.55 -4.50 -5.13
C ALA A 237 10.19 -4.47 -4.43
N LYS A 238 10.18 -4.32 -3.10
CA LYS A 238 8.94 -4.10 -2.33
C LYS A 238 8.21 -2.81 -2.75
N TYR A 239 8.96 -1.75 -3.03
CA TYR A 239 8.37 -0.50 -3.51
C TYR A 239 7.91 -0.60 -4.97
N TYR A 240 8.62 -1.35 -5.82
CA TYR A 240 8.19 -1.63 -7.19
C TYR A 240 6.83 -2.33 -7.22
N GLU A 241 6.61 -3.33 -6.36
CA GLU A 241 5.34 -4.04 -6.23
C GLU A 241 4.19 -3.09 -5.85
N ILE A 242 4.44 -2.16 -4.94
CA ILE A 242 3.52 -1.06 -4.61
C ILE A 242 3.19 -0.22 -5.84
N MET A 243 4.18 0.13 -6.66
CA MET A 243 3.98 0.94 -7.86
C MET A 243 3.18 0.19 -8.92
N GLN A 244 3.43 -1.11 -9.09
CA GLN A 244 2.64 -1.96 -9.97
C GLN A 244 1.18 -2.06 -9.47
N PHE A 245 0.96 -2.23 -8.16
CA PHE A 245 -0.38 -2.21 -7.57
C PHE A 245 -1.13 -0.91 -7.87
N LYS A 246 -0.47 0.25 -7.74
CA LYS A 246 -1.05 1.57 -8.07
C LYS A 246 -1.52 1.69 -9.52
N ARG A 247 -0.87 0.98 -10.44
CA ARG A 247 -1.15 1.00 -11.89
C ARG A 247 -2.25 0.03 -12.31
N ALA A 248 -2.55 -0.98 -11.48
CA ALA A 248 -3.57 -1.97 -11.78
C ALA A 248 -4.98 -1.38 -11.65
N TYR A 249 -5.95 -2.02 -12.32
CA TYR A 249 -7.37 -1.71 -12.21
C TYR A 249 -8.09 -2.77 -11.38
N PHE A 250 -9.03 -2.33 -10.55
CA PHE A 250 -9.83 -3.18 -9.69
C PHE A 250 -11.30 -2.86 -9.89
N LYS A 251 -12.17 -3.87 -9.92
CA LYS A 251 -13.62 -3.67 -9.97
C LYS A 251 -14.24 -4.12 -8.66
N CYS A 252 -15.06 -3.29 -8.05
CA CYS A 252 -15.86 -3.68 -6.89
C CYS A 252 -16.99 -4.59 -7.38
N GLU A 253 -16.86 -5.89 -7.15
CA GLU A 253 -17.77 -6.91 -7.65
C GLU A 253 -17.60 -8.18 -6.81
N GLY A 254 -18.71 -8.83 -6.50
CA GLY A 254 -18.74 -10.15 -5.88
C GLY A 254 -18.59 -11.26 -6.90
N ASP A 255 -18.65 -12.51 -6.44
CA ASP A 255 -18.63 -13.65 -7.36
C ASP A 255 -19.82 -13.61 -8.33
N ASN A 256 -19.57 -14.00 -9.59
CA ASN A 256 -20.58 -14.11 -10.65
C ASN A 256 -21.34 -12.81 -10.97
N GLY A 257 -20.70 -11.65 -10.79
CA GLY A 257 -21.31 -10.36 -11.12
C GLY A 257 -22.26 -9.81 -10.06
N ASN A 258 -22.25 -10.41 -8.87
CA ASN A 258 -22.99 -9.90 -7.72
C ASN A 258 -22.38 -8.61 -7.18
N THR A 259 -23.11 -7.94 -6.28
CA THR A 259 -22.62 -6.75 -5.58
C THR A 259 -21.26 -7.00 -4.92
N GLY A 260 -20.35 -6.05 -5.08
CA GLY A 260 -19.08 -6.03 -4.39
C GLY A 260 -19.20 -5.55 -2.95
N VAL A 261 -20.35 -5.02 -2.52
CA VAL A 261 -20.53 -4.50 -1.16
C VAL A 261 -21.66 -5.26 -0.46
N GLU A 262 -21.30 -6.05 0.55
CA GLU A 262 -22.28 -6.80 1.34
C GLU A 262 -22.67 -6.01 2.58
N LEU A 263 -23.97 -5.92 2.84
CA LEU A 263 -24.53 -5.32 4.04
C LEU A 263 -24.89 -6.40 5.08
N ASP A 264 -24.83 -6.05 6.37
CA ASP A 264 -25.39 -6.86 7.44
C ASP A 264 -26.91 -6.64 7.58
N ASN A 265 -27.53 -7.37 8.52
CA ASN A 265 -28.97 -7.30 8.76
C ASN A 265 -29.46 -5.91 9.22
N ASN A 266 -28.54 -5.03 9.63
CA ASN A 266 -28.82 -3.67 10.07
C ASN A 266 -28.50 -2.63 8.98
N GLY A 267 -28.18 -3.07 7.76
CA GLY A 267 -27.82 -2.21 6.64
C GLY A 267 -26.39 -1.64 6.72
N LYS A 268 -25.54 -2.11 7.66
CA LYS A 268 -24.14 -1.68 7.77
C LYS A 268 -23.27 -2.46 6.82
N VAL A 269 -22.24 -1.83 6.25
CA VAL A 269 -21.30 -2.53 5.39
C VAL A 269 -20.49 -3.54 6.19
N LYS A 270 -20.54 -4.79 5.73
CA LYS A 270 -19.88 -5.94 6.33
C LYS A 270 -18.65 -6.35 5.53
N THR A 271 -18.80 -6.42 4.20
CA THR A 271 -17.77 -6.91 3.30
C THR A 271 -17.64 -5.98 2.10
N MET A 272 -16.40 -5.74 1.65
CA MET A 272 -16.09 -5.18 0.35
C MET A 272 -15.23 -6.15 -0.44
N ASN A 273 -15.69 -6.49 -1.63
CA ASN A 273 -15.05 -7.40 -2.56
C ASN A 273 -14.61 -6.63 -3.79
N PHE A 274 -13.35 -6.79 -4.15
CA PHE A 274 -12.78 -6.28 -5.37
C PHE A 274 -12.10 -7.40 -6.14
N ILE A 275 -12.21 -7.34 -7.46
CA ILE A 275 -11.56 -8.27 -8.38
C ILE A 275 -10.60 -7.47 -9.24
N ILE A 276 -9.35 -7.94 -9.34
CA ILE A 276 -8.38 -7.35 -10.25
C ILE A 276 -8.82 -7.52 -11.70
N LYS A 277 -8.64 -6.49 -12.51
CA LYS A 277 -8.98 -6.53 -13.93
C LYS A 277 -7.85 -7.19 -14.72
N THR A 278 -8.23 -8.13 -15.58
CA THR A 278 -7.35 -8.74 -16.57
C THR A 278 -7.82 -8.40 -17.98
N ASN A 279 -6.93 -8.57 -18.96
CA ASN A 279 -7.25 -8.56 -20.37
C ASN A 279 -7.75 -9.94 -20.85
N ASP A 280 -8.05 -10.09 -22.14
CA ASP A 280 -8.55 -11.34 -22.73
C ASP A 280 -7.56 -12.51 -22.61
N SER A 281 -6.26 -12.24 -22.43
CA SER A 281 -5.24 -13.27 -22.21
C SER A 281 -5.04 -13.62 -20.72
N GLY A 282 -5.84 -13.05 -19.82
CA GLY A 282 -5.73 -13.24 -18.38
C GLY A 282 -4.53 -12.54 -17.73
N ALA A 283 -3.85 -11.65 -18.47
CA ALA A 283 -2.80 -10.79 -17.94
C ALA A 283 -3.42 -9.57 -17.24
N ILE A 284 -2.79 -9.09 -16.18
CA ILE A 284 -3.29 -7.96 -15.40
C ILE A 284 -3.31 -6.68 -16.25
N LYS A 285 -4.43 -5.98 -16.19
CA LYS A 285 -4.60 -4.69 -16.86
C LYS A 285 -3.90 -3.60 -16.05
N PHE A 286 -2.87 -3.00 -16.64
CA PHE A 286 -2.18 -1.82 -16.11
C PHE A 286 -2.51 -0.57 -16.94
N ASN A 287 -2.28 0.61 -16.35
CA ASN A 287 -2.19 1.88 -17.08
C ASN A 287 -0.79 2.14 -17.65
#